data_AF-A0A5B0NE00-F1
#
_entry.id   AF-A0A5B0NE00-F1
#
_cell.length_a   1.000
_cell.length_b   1.000
_cell.length_c   1.000
_cell.angle_alpha   90.00
_cell.angle_beta   90.00
_cell.angle_gamma   90.00
#
_symmetry.space_group_name_H-M   'P 1'
#
loop_
_entity.id
_entity.type
_entity.pdbx_description
1 polymer ?
#
loop_
_entity_poly.entity_id
_entity_poly.type
_entity_poly.pdbx_seq_one_letter_code
_entity_poly.pdbx_strand_id
1 'polypeptide(L)'
;MTAVRKAYLAERKRENRSKKHAEERSSKFALTIDNTYRRQTTNKTSSAYVDQYEDPKIQSFKQSIAKGQEKITWSSKRYIKLELFPHTSGLNPDRPPTDAEIKNFQDLIKNFKLFDYGKVVIHVKKEKSKIIAVIDFIPFNTMNSNELANINYLTQFLHSAKQFVNAVGSESRAWGGKMFAIGWRKAMVGFQLIGLYRNKAAVDRSPEDYNSVMNKSKRASSFLGQCFRRLANVAFADNQDVMNQNSVPSIGQPDFGMPLGKVKDDCAPNLTFTSDGFFNPPHCDTDDLSEFAFGLFTPVNKADWSVPNTHRLPESPGRAFVFPDYRCGIDLSKNNAVFKVVWRAKEV
;
A
#
# COMPACT_ATOMS: atom_id res chain seq x y z
N MET A 1 0.82 -21.22 -45.26
CA MET A 1 0.38 -20.57 -44.00
C MET A 1 -1.12 -20.72 -43.88
N THR A 2 -1.61 -21.35 -42.81
CA THR A 2 -3.04 -21.65 -42.60
C THR A 2 -3.86 -20.38 -42.34
N ALA A 3 -5.12 -20.35 -42.79
CA ALA A 3 -6.02 -19.20 -42.67
C ALA A 3 -6.19 -18.70 -41.22
N VAL A 4 -6.16 -19.63 -40.26
CA VAL A 4 -6.22 -19.36 -38.81
C VAL A 4 -5.03 -18.53 -38.33
N ARG A 5 -3.82 -18.83 -38.81
CA ARG A 5 -2.61 -18.08 -38.42
C ARG A 5 -2.62 -16.66 -38.99
N LYS A 6 -3.24 -16.47 -40.16
CA LYS A 6 -3.39 -15.15 -40.80
C LYS A 6 -4.41 -14.28 -40.06
N ALA A 7 -5.52 -14.88 -39.59
CA ALA A 7 -6.51 -14.22 -38.74
C ALA A 7 -5.91 -13.81 -37.39
N TYR A 8 -5.20 -14.72 -36.71
CA TYR A 8 -4.50 -14.43 -35.45
C TYR A 8 -3.51 -13.27 -35.57
N LEU A 9 -2.69 -13.25 -36.62
CA LEU A 9 -1.72 -12.16 -36.83
C LEU A 9 -2.39 -10.82 -37.19
N ALA A 10 -3.54 -10.85 -37.87
CA ALA A 10 -4.31 -9.65 -38.19
C ALA A 10 -4.97 -9.06 -36.94
N GLU A 11 -5.51 -9.90 -36.05
CA GLU A 11 -6.08 -9.51 -34.77
C GLU A 11 -5.00 -8.93 -33.85
N ARG A 12 -3.83 -9.58 -33.74
CA ARG A 12 -2.69 -9.06 -32.97
C ARG A 12 -2.19 -7.71 -33.48
N LYS A 13 -2.21 -7.48 -34.81
CA LYS A 13 -1.86 -6.17 -35.38
C LYS A 13 -2.89 -5.10 -35.07
N ARG A 14 -4.18 -5.43 -34.95
CA ARG A 14 -5.22 -4.48 -34.53
C ARG A 14 -5.10 -4.15 -33.05
N GLU A 15 -4.90 -5.14 -32.19
CA GLU A 15 -4.67 -4.94 -30.76
C GLU A 15 -3.43 -4.08 -30.50
N ASN A 16 -2.32 -4.31 -31.21
CA ASN A 16 -1.11 -3.50 -31.06
C ASN A 16 -1.30 -2.05 -31.53
N ARG A 17 -2.12 -1.80 -32.56
CA ARG A 17 -2.47 -0.42 -32.98
C ARG A 17 -3.40 0.26 -31.98
N SER A 18 -4.32 -0.50 -31.38
CA SER A 18 -5.18 -0.01 -30.29
C SER A 18 -4.37 0.30 -29.03
N LYS A 19 -3.37 -0.53 -28.68
CA LYS A 19 -2.39 -0.25 -27.61
C LYS A 19 -1.57 0.99 -27.89
N LYS A 20 -1.07 1.18 -29.13
CA LYS A 20 -0.34 2.40 -29.50
C LYS A 20 -1.19 3.67 -29.34
N HIS A 21 -2.48 3.63 -29.70
CA HIS A 21 -3.40 4.75 -29.47
C HIS A 21 -3.83 4.90 -28.00
N ALA A 22 -3.76 3.84 -27.18
CA ALA A 22 -3.94 3.92 -25.73
C ALA A 22 -2.70 4.49 -25.03
N GLU A 23 -1.50 4.18 -25.50
CA GLU A 23 -0.23 4.78 -25.07
C GLU A 23 -0.13 6.25 -25.48
N GLU A 24 -0.72 6.67 -26.61
CA GLU A 24 -0.86 8.11 -26.92
C GLU A 24 -1.80 8.85 -25.93
N ARG A 25 -2.66 8.12 -25.20
CA ARG A 25 -3.48 8.66 -24.10
C ARG A 25 -2.81 8.57 -22.72
N SER A 26 -1.66 7.91 -22.57
CA SER A 26 -1.00 7.70 -21.26
C SER A 26 -0.19 8.90 -20.75
N SER A 27 -0.31 10.09 -21.38
CA SER A 27 0.36 11.32 -20.91
C SER A 27 -0.46 12.15 -19.90
N LYS A 28 -1.62 11.69 -19.44
CA LYS A 28 -2.41 12.37 -18.41
C LYS A 28 -2.77 11.45 -17.25
N PHE A 29 -1.94 11.49 -16.20
CA PHE A 29 -2.31 11.10 -14.84
C PHE A 29 -3.56 11.89 -14.42
N ALA A 30 -4.75 11.32 -14.53
CA ALA A 30 -5.97 11.94 -14.03
C ALA A 30 -6.17 11.48 -12.58
N LEU A 31 -5.68 12.26 -11.61
CA LEU A 31 -6.06 12.09 -10.21
C LEU A 31 -7.58 12.24 -10.12
N THR A 32 -8.32 11.14 -9.97
CA THR A 32 -9.74 11.24 -9.61
C THR A 32 -9.79 11.63 -8.14
N ILE A 33 -9.92 12.93 -7.90
CA ILE A 33 -10.33 13.45 -6.61
C ILE A 33 -11.83 13.16 -6.50
N ASP A 34 -12.18 11.94 -6.11
CA ASP A 34 -13.57 11.60 -5.84
C ASP A 34 -14.00 12.18 -4.49
N ASN A 35 -14.50 13.42 -4.53
CA ASN A 35 -15.07 14.12 -3.37
C ASN A 35 -16.54 13.72 -3.09
N THR A 36 -17.14 12.82 -3.87
CA THR A 36 -18.59 12.60 -3.82
C THR A 36 -19.08 11.94 -2.53
N TYR A 37 -18.26 11.12 -1.88
CA TYR A 37 -18.66 10.44 -0.64
C TYR A 37 -18.64 11.35 0.61
N ARG A 38 -17.69 12.30 0.69
CA ARG A 38 -17.65 13.27 1.81
C ARG A 38 -18.84 14.23 1.78
N ARG A 39 -19.27 14.67 0.59
CA ARG A 39 -20.46 15.54 0.44
C ARG A 39 -21.76 14.87 0.90
N GLN A 40 -21.86 13.55 0.77
CA GLN A 40 -23.06 12.82 1.22
C GLN A 40 -23.10 12.61 2.74
N THR A 41 -21.94 12.64 3.41
CA THR A 41 -21.79 12.32 4.84
C THR A 41 -21.69 13.54 5.76
N THR A 42 -21.50 14.75 5.22
CA THR A 42 -21.54 16.00 6.01
C THR A 42 -22.93 16.40 6.49
N ASN A 43 -23.99 15.70 6.04
CA ASN A 43 -25.32 15.92 6.56
C ASN A 43 -25.61 14.98 7.74
N LYS A 44 -25.54 15.58 8.94
CA LYS A 44 -25.93 15.05 10.27
C LYS A 44 -25.03 13.99 10.89
N THR A 45 -24.04 14.44 11.66
CA THR A 45 -23.88 14.01 13.07
C THR A 45 -22.99 15.00 13.81
N SER A 46 -23.61 15.92 14.55
CA SER A 46 -22.97 16.68 15.62
C SER A 46 -22.84 15.77 16.83
N SER A 47 -21.71 15.07 16.94
CA SER A 47 -21.30 14.43 18.21
C SER A 47 -20.59 15.50 19.04
N ALA A 48 -21.32 16.12 19.95
CA ALA A 48 -20.72 16.86 21.06
C ALA A 48 -19.99 15.84 21.95
N TYR A 49 -18.69 15.98 22.18
CA TYR A 49 -18.01 15.70 23.47
C TYR A 49 -16.48 15.90 23.38
N VAL A 50 -15.99 16.70 24.34
CA VAL A 50 -14.61 16.94 24.85
C VAL A 50 -13.67 17.85 24.03
N ASP A 51 -13.67 19.12 24.41
CA ASP A 51 -12.58 20.10 24.17
C ASP A 51 -11.30 19.68 24.92
N GLN A 52 -10.32 19.13 24.22
CA GLN A 52 -8.93 19.01 24.70
C GLN A 52 -7.93 19.23 23.56
N TYR A 53 -7.12 20.29 23.72
CA TYR A 53 -6.02 20.80 22.87
C TYR A 53 -5.75 20.02 21.56
N GLU A 54 -6.55 20.25 20.53
CA GLU A 54 -6.40 19.60 19.23
C GLU A 54 -5.23 20.23 18.44
N ASP A 55 -4.39 19.42 17.76
CA ASP A 55 -3.26 19.94 16.96
C ASP A 55 -3.79 21.01 15.98
N PRO A 56 -3.26 22.25 15.99
CA PRO A 56 -3.74 23.33 15.14
C PRO A 56 -3.79 22.98 13.64
N LYS A 57 -2.91 22.11 13.16
CA LYS A 57 -2.92 21.61 11.78
C LYS A 57 -4.15 20.74 11.51
N ILE A 58 -4.52 19.87 12.46
CA ILE A 58 -5.70 19.02 12.38
C ILE A 58 -6.97 19.87 12.48
N GLN A 59 -6.99 20.88 13.35
CA GLN A 59 -8.11 21.80 13.47
C GLN A 59 -8.35 22.60 12.18
N SER A 60 -7.28 23.15 11.58
CA SER A 60 -7.34 23.83 10.28
C SER A 60 -7.79 22.89 9.16
N PHE A 61 -7.32 21.63 9.17
CA PHE A 61 -7.75 20.60 8.24
C PHE A 61 -9.23 20.24 8.39
N LYS A 62 -9.76 20.12 9.61
CA LYS A 62 -11.19 19.92 9.84
C LYS A 62 -12.02 21.06 9.28
N GLN A 63 -11.61 22.31 9.51
CA GLN A 63 -12.29 23.48 8.98
C GLN A 63 -12.28 23.50 7.45
N SER A 64 -11.18 23.06 6.81
CA SER A 64 -11.10 22.99 5.34
C SER A 64 -11.97 21.86 4.78
N ILE A 65 -12.00 20.68 5.41
CA ILE A 65 -12.94 19.60 5.05
C ILE A 65 -14.39 20.06 5.18
N ALA A 66 -14.76 20.68 6.31
CA ALA A 66 -16.12 21.15 6.56
C ALA A 66 -16.57 22.20 5.54
N LYS A 67 -15.63 23.00 5.03
CA LYS A 67 -15.86 23.98 3.96
C LYS A 67 -15.78 23.39 2.54
N GLY A 68 -15.53 22.09 2.40
CA GLY A 68 -15.34 21.42 1.11
C GLY A 68 -14.07 21.84 0.36
N GLN A 69 -13.09 22.41 1.06
CA GLN A 69 -11.83 22.96 0.55
C GLN A 69 -10.64 22.07 0.90
N GLU A 70 -10.73 20.77 0.63
CA GLU A 70 -9.59 19.88 0.89
C GLU A 70 -8.38 20.31 0.03
N LYS A 71 -7.35 20.84 0.70
CA LYS A 71 -6.16 21.39 0.04
C LYS A 71 -5.15 20.28 -0.19
N ILE A 72 -4.85 20.01 -1.46
CA ILE A 72 -3.77 19.10 -1.85
C ILE A 72 -2.44 19.84 -1.72
N THR A 73 -1.50 19.24 -0.99
CA THR A 73 -0.12 19.71 -0.91
C THR A 73 0.69 19.14 -2.06
N TRP A 74 1.09 20.00 -2.99
CA TRP A 74 2.03 19.65 -4.06
C TRP A 74 3.46 19.86 -3.56
N SER A 75 4.23 18.78 -3.46
CA SER A 75 5.61 18.79 -2.98
C SER A 75 6.60 18.51 -4.11
N SER A 76 7.24 19.56 -4.59
CA SER A 76 8.29 19.48 -5.60
C SER A 76 9.63 19.08 -4.98
N LYS A 77 10.22 17.96 -5.43
CA LYS A 77 11.45 17.40 -4.88
C LYS A 77 12.56 17.24 -5.91
N ARG A 78 13.80 17.52 -5.51
CA ARG A 78 14.99 17.27 -6.33
C ARG A 78 15.51 15.86 -6.03
N TYR A 79 15.88 15.13 -7.07
CA TYR A 79 16.63 13.89 -6.93
C TYR A 79 18.05 14.22 -6.51
N ILE A 80 18.50 13.66 -5.40
CA ILE A 80 19.87 13.72 -4.89
C ILE A 80 20.17 12.34 -4.31
N LYS A 81 20.94 11.52 -5.02
CA LYS A 81 21.26 10.16 -4.57
C LYS A 81 21.74 10.15 -3.11
N LEU A 82 21.22 9.22 -2.33
CA LEU A 82 21.59 9.02 -0.94
C LEU A 82 21.61 7.54 -0.58
N GLU A 83 22.79 7.09 -0.18
CA GLU A 83 22.96 5.77 0.40
C GLU A 83 22.68 5.88 1.90
N LEU A 84 21.47 5.49 2.33
CA LEU A 84 21.07 5.55 3.75
C LEU A 84 21.93 4.66 4.64
N PHE A 85 22.32 3.51 4.10
CA PHE A 85 23.10 2.49 4.79
C PHE A 85 24.28 2.10 3.89
N PRO A 86 25.41 2.83 3.94
CA PRO A 86 26.52 2.61 3.01
C PRO A 86 27.06 1.17 2.97
N HIS A 87 26.87 0.40 4.04
CA HIS A 87 27.28 -1.01 4.10
C HIS A 87 26.55 -1.90 3.11
N THR A 88 25.36 -1.52 2.64
CA THR A 88 24.60 -2.27 1.63
C THR A 88 25.31 -2.31 0.27
N SER A 89 26.33 -1.49 0.08
CA SER A 89 27.21 -1.49 -1.11
C SER A 89 28.49 -2.30 -0.89
N GLY A 90 28.69 -2.89 0.29
CA GLY A 90 29.92 -3.56 0.71
C GLY A 90 29.91 -5.09 0.56
N LEU A 91 30.85 -5.75 1.23
CA LEU A 91 31.07 -7.21 1.17
C LEU A 91 29.92 -8.05 1.78
N ASN A 92 29.13 -7.46 2.67
CA ASN A 92 27.98 -8.12 3.28
C ASN A 92 26.76 -7.19 3.21
N PRO A 93 26.11 -7.09 2.03
CA PRO A 93 25.05 -6.11 1.79
C PRO A 93 23.75 -6.44 2.54
N ASP A 94 23.53 -7.71 2.87
CA ASP A 94 22.30 -8.18 3.50
C ASP A 94 22.31 -8.06 5.02
N ARG A 95 23.47 -7.78 5.65
CA ARG A 95 23.54 -7.68 7.12
C ARG A 95 22.59 -6.59 7.64
N PRO A 96 21.94 -6.82 8.80
CA PRO A 96 21.25 -5.75 9.50
C PRO A 96 22.19 -4.59 9.86
N PRO A 97 21.67 -3.35 9.91
CA PRO A 97 22.42 -2.21 10.40
C PRO A 97 22.71 -2.37 11.90
N THR A 98 23.86 -1.85 12.32
CA THR A 98 24.23 -1.71 13.72
C THR A 98 23.41 -0.60 14.40
N ASP A 99 23.35 -0.60 15.73
CA ASP A 99 22.66 0.46 16.48
C ASP A 99 23.20 1.87 16.18
N ALA A 100 24.50 1.99 15.91
CA ALA A 100 25.12 3.25 15.51
C ALA A 100 24.64 3.70 14.12
N GLU A 101 24.50 2.77 13.16
CA GLU A 101 23.96 3.07 11.83
C GLU A 101 22.47 3.45 11.90
N ILE A 102 21.68 2.79 12.76
CA ILE A 102 20.28 3.14 13.01
C ILE A 102 20.19 4.55 13.61
N LYS A 103 21.02 4.88 14.60
CA LYS A 103 21.05 6.22 15.20
C LYS A 103 21.42 7.30 14.19
N ASN A 104 22.46 7.06 13.39
CA ASN A 104 22.86 7.96 12.30
C ASN A 104 21.73 8.17 11.30
N PHE A 105 21.01 7.11 10.92
CA PHE A 105 19.82 7.19 10.09
C PHE A 105 18.74 8.06 10.74
N GLN A 106 18.42 7.83 12.02
CA GLN A 106 17.42 8.61 12.76
C GLN A 106 17.79 10.10 12.82
N ASP A 107 19.07 10.42 13.00
CA ASP A 107 19.54 11.81 12.99
C ASP A 107 19.49 12.42 11.58
N LEU A 108 19.80 11.65 10.54
CA LEU A 108 19.73 12.09 9.15
C LEU A 108 18.30 12.43 8.72
N ILE A 109 17.32 11.59 9.05
CA ILE A 109 15.92 11.80 8.64
C ILE A 109 15.25 12.99 9.34
N LYS A 110 15.82 13.52 10.44
CA LYS A 110 15.35 14.79 11.04
C LYS A 110 15.40 15.96 10.06
N ASN A 111 16.32 15.90 9.08
CA ASN A 111 16.46 16.89 8.03
C ASN A 111 15.55 16.64 6.82
N PHE A 112 14.78 15.55 6.81
CA PHE A 112 13.85 15.25 5.72
C PHE A 112 12.55 16.02 5.91
N LYS A 113 11.86 16.29 4.80
CA LYS A 113 10.47 16.76 4.88
C LYS A 113 9.54 15.56 5.03
N LEU A 114 9.21 15.22 6.27
CA LEU A 114 8.22 14.19 6.57
C LEU A 114 6.83 14.81 6.64
N PHE A 115 5.86 14.13 6.03
CA PHE A 115 4.46 14.55 5.99
C PHE A 115 3.66 13.76 7.02
N ASP A 116 2.78 14.45 7.74
CA ASP A 116 2.01 13.94 8.87
C ASP A 116 0.49 14.25 8.78
N TYR A 117 0.02 14.95 7.74
CA TYR A 117 -1.39 15.29 7.54
C TYR A 117 -1.76 15.60 6.08
N GLY A 118 -3.07 15.64 5.82
CA GLY A 118 -3.67 16.14 4.57
C GLY A 118 -3.62 15.16 3.40
N LYS A 119 -3.65 15.68 2.17
CA LYS A 119 -3.32 14.93 0.95
C LYS A 119 -2.04 15.51 0.35
N VAL A 120 -1.09 14.66 -0.02
CA VAL A 120 0.22 15.09 -0.52
C VAL A 120 0.51 14.39 -1.84
N VAL A 121 0.93 15.18 -2.83
CA VAL A 121 1.47 14.68 -4.10
C VAL A 121 2.93 15.08 -4.19
N ILE A 122 3.81 14.09 -4.27
CA ILE A 122 5.25 14.28 -4.41
C ILE A 122 5.60 14.10 -5.89
N HIS A 123 6.31 15.07 -6.47
CA HIS A 123 6.71 15.02 -7.88
C HIS A 123 8.14 15.51 -8.08
N VAL A 124 8.76 15.09 -9.19
CA VAL A 124 10.11 15.51 -9.55
C VAL A 124 10.12 16.99 -9.93
N LYS A 125 11.08 17.76 -9.41
CA LYS A 125 11.18 19.22 -9.64
C LYS A 125 11.50 19.56 -11.10
N LYS A 126 12.37 18.77 -11.74
CA LYS A 126 12.75 18.95 -13.14
C LYS A 126 11.72 18.39 -14.13
N GLU A 127 10.86 17.47 -13.67
CA GLU A 127 9.85 16.80 -14.49
C GLU A 127 8.54 16.75 -13.71
N LYS A 128 7.76 17.84 -13.76
CA LYS A 128 6.58 18.01 -12.91
C LYS A 128 5.46 16.98 -13.15
N SER A 129 5.42 16.39 -14.34
CA SER A 129 4.52 15.29 -14.71
C SER A 129 4.88 13.97 -14.01
N LYS A 130 6.14 13.80 -13.59
CA LYS A 130 6.61 12.58 -12.95
C LYS A 130 6.27 12.59 -11.46
N ILE A 131 5.16 11.92 -11.15
CA ILE A 131 4.70 11.70 -9.77
C ILE A 131 5.51 10.56 -9.14
N ILE A 132 6.06 10.84 -7.96
CA ILE A 132 6.83 9.89 -7.14
C ILE A 132 5.87 9.12 -6.23
N ALA A 133 5.01 9.86 -5.52
CA ALA A 133 4.06 9.29 -4.59
C ALA A 133 2.83 10.18 -4.41
N VAL A 134 1.70 9.55 -4.09
CA VAL A 134 0.46 10.19 -3.63
C VAL A 134 0.14 9.62 -2.26
N ILE A 135 -0.05 10.49 -1.28
CA ILE A 135 -0.26 10.12 0.13
C ILE A 135 -1.57 10.74 0.61
N ASP A 136 -2.36 9.96 1.33
CA ASP A 136 -3.60 10.39 1.97
C ASP A 136 -3.59 10.03 3.45
N PHE A 137 -3.87 11.02 4.29
CA PHE A 137 -3.87 10.92 5.74
C PHE A 137 -5.30 11.03 6.23
N ILE A 138 -5.77 10.01 6.94
CA ILE A 138 -7.13 9.97 7.49
C ILE A 138 -7.02 9.89 9.01
N PRO A 139 -7.08 11.04 9.72
CA PRO A 139 -7.06 11.08 11.18
C PRO A 139 -8.22 10.29 11.78
N PHE A 140 -7.97 9.52 12.84
CA PHE A 140 -9.02 8.71 13.47
C PHE A 140 -10.20 9.54 13.99
N ASN A 141 -9.94 10.75 14.50
CA ASN A 141 -10.96 11.68 14.96
C ASN A 141 -11.85 12.25 13.83
N THR A 142 -11.53 11.97 12.57
CA THR A 142 -12.34 12.36 11.39
C THR A 142 -13.03 11.17 10.72
N MET A 143 -12.70 9.94 11.12
CA MET A 143 -13.30 8.74 10.54
C MET A 143 -14.72 8.55 11.06
N ASN A 144 -15.62 8.14 10.18
CA ASN A 144 -16.91 7.63 10.61
C ASN A 144 -16.81 6.15 11.04
N SER A 145 -17.86 5.66 11.71
CA SER A 145 -17.91 4.29 12.24
C SER A 145 -17.71 3.21 11.16
N ASN A 146 -18.15 3.45 9.93
CA ASN A 146 -17.99 2.49 8.83
C ASN A 146 -16.54 2.42 8.34
N GLU A 147 -15.86 3.56 8.24
CA GLU A 147 -14.44 3.62 7.88
C GLU A 147 -13.59 2.89 8.93
N LEU A 148 -13.83 3.20 10.21
CA LEU A 148 -13.13 2.56 11.32
C LEU A 148 -13.40 1.04 11.34
N ALA A 149 -14.65 0.61 11.15
CA ALA A 149 -15.03 -0.79 11.10
C ALA A 149 -14.36 -1.54 9.94
N ASN A 150 -14.16 -0.90 8.79
CA ASN A 150 -13.48 -1.52 7.65
C ASN A 150 -11.97 -1.67 7.88
N ILE A 151 -11.32 -0.67 8.49
CA ILE A 151 -9.91 -0.80 8.88
C ILE A 151 -9.76 -1.90 9.92
N ASN A 152 -10.62 -1.92 10.94
CA ASN A 152 -10.60 -2.95 11.98
C ASN A 152 -10.89 -4.34 11.41
N TYR A 153 -11.80 -4.46 10.44
CA TYR A 153 -12.03 -5.71 9.73
C TYR A 153 -10.75 -6.21 9.03
N LEU A 154 -10.06 -5.32 8.31
CA LEU A 154 -8.82 -5.64 7.62
C LEU A 154 -7.74 -6.09 8.62
N THR A 155 -7.49 -5.33 9.69
CA THR A 155 -6.43 -5.66 10.65
C THR A 155 -6.71 -6.96 11.40
N GLN A 156 -7.97 -7.22 11.78
CA GLN A 156 -8.40 -8.48 12.41
C GLN A 156 -8.29 -9.68 11.46
N PHE A 157 -8.62 -9.49 10.17
CA PHE A 157 -8.40 -10.51 9.16
C PHE A 157 -6.92 -10.87 9.06
N LEU A 158 -6.03 -9.88 8.95
CA LEU A 158 -4.59 -10.10 8.86
C LEU A 158 -4.03 -10.76 10.13
N HIS A 159 -4.50 -10.35 11.31
CA HIS A 159 -4.13 -10.97 12.57
C HIS A 159 -4.49 -12.46 12.61
N SER A 160 -5.72 -12.80 12.20
CA SER A 160 -6.18 -14.18 12.12
C SER A 160 -5.37 -14.98 11.08
N ALA A 161 -5.07 -14.38 9.93
CA ALA A 161 -4.34 -15.05 8.84
C ALA A 161 -2.92 -15.47 9.24
N LYS A 162 -2.29 -14.79 10.20
CA LYS A 162 -0.93 -15.13 10.70
C LYS A 162 -0.80 -16.58 11.18
N GLN A 163 -1.86 -17.17 11.71
CA GLN A 163 -1.85 -18.57 12.14
C GLN A 163 -1.54 -19.53 10.99
N PHE A 164 -1.86 -19.14 9.76
CA PHE A 164 -1.79 -19.99 8.57
C PHE A 164 -0.68 -19.60 7.60
N VAL A 165 0.22 -18.69 8.00
CA VAL A 165 1.37 -18.29 7.20
C VAL A 165 2.63 -18.21 8.06
N ASN A 166 3.79 -18.41 7.43
CA ASN A 166 5.06 -18.25 8.11
C ASN A 166 5.54 -16.80 8.01
N ALA A 167 6.25 -16.34 9.05
CA ALA A 167 7.02 -15.12 8.93
C ALA A 167 8.09 -15.31 7.83
N VAL A 168 8.30 -14.27 7.02
CA VAL A 168 9.34 -14.25 5.99
C VAL A 168 10.70 -14.13 6.70
N GLY A 169 11.47 -15.22 6.71
CA GLY A 169 12.71 -15.35 7.48
C GLY A 169 13.99 -15.03 6.70
N SER A 170 13.97 -14.11 5.74
CA SER A 170 15.14 -13.76 4.92
C SER A 170 15.72 -12.41 5.36
N GLU A 171 17.01 -12.37 5.69
CA GLU A 171 17.71 -11.16 6.14
C GLU A 171 17.73 -10.06 5.05
N SER A 172 17.77 -10.45 3.77
CA SER A 172 17.64 -9.52 2.64
C SER A 172 16.24 -8.89 2.52
N ARG A 173 15.25 -9.41 3.25
CA ARG A 173 13.86 -8.98 3.20
C ARG A 173 13.40 -8.26 4.47
N ALA A 174 14.07 -8.50 5.60
CA ALA A 174 13.71 -7.92 6.89
C ALA A 174 14.96 -7.83 7.79
N TRP A 175 15.27 -6.62 8.25
CA TRP A 175 16.32 -6.38 9.25
C TRP A 175 15.78 -6.38 10.68
N GLY A 176 14.48 -6.13 10.85
CA GLY A 176 13.80 -6.21 12.13
C GLY A 176 12.30 -6.45 11.98
N GLY A 177 11.65 -6.75 13.11
CA GLY A 177 10.23 -7.06 13.18
C GLY A 177 9.83 -8.32 12.42
N LYS A 178 8.56 -8.39 12.01
CA LYS A 178 8.00 -9.54 11.29
C LYS A 178 7.27 -9.09 10.04
N MET A 179 7.46 -9.84 8.97
CA MET A 179 6.74 -9.71 7.71
C MET A 179 6.04 -11.02 7.38
N PHE A 180 4.81 -10.93 6.90
CA PHE A 180 4.00 -12.05 6.48
C PHE A 180 3.45 -11.75 5.08
N ALA A 181 3.15 -12.78 4.32
CA ALA A 181 2.51 -12.64 3.02
C ALA A 181 1.34 -13.63 2.91
N ILE A 182 0.28 -13.22 2.24
CA ILE A 182 -0.91 -14.04 1.92
C ILE A 182 -1.28 -13.87 0.44
N GLY A 183 -2.05 -14.82 -0.07
CA GLY A 183 -2.44 -14.85 -1.48
C GLY A 183 -1.40 -15.56 -2.36
N TRP A 184 -1.38 -15.18 -3.64
CA TRP A 184 -0.70 -15.90 -4.69
C TRP A 184 0.76 -15.48 -4.87
N ARG A 185 1.63 -16.46 -5.10
CA ARG A 185 3.07 -16.26 -5.29
C ARG A 185 3.58 -17.06 -6.47
N LYS A 186 4.68 -16.62 -7.07
CA LYS A 186 5.44 -17.44 -8.00
C LYS A 186 5.80 -18.77 -7.33
N ALA A 187 5.60 -19.88 -8.04
CA ALA A 187 5.99 -21.17 -7.50
C ALA A 187 7.51 -21.26 -7.34
N MET A 188 7.95 -21.89 -6.25
CA MET A 188 9.37 -22.10 -5.91
C MET A 188 9.82 -23.54 -6.18
N VAL A 189 8.98 -24.33 -6.87
CA VAL A 189 9.21 -25.73 -7.19
C VAL A 189 9.21 -25.88 -8.70
N GLY A 190 10.15 -26.67 -9.23
CA GLY A 190 10.21 -26.96 -10.66
C GLY A 190 8.87 -27.49 -11.19
N PHE A 191 8.50 -27.07 -12.40
CA PHE A 191 7.26 -27.43 -13.09
C PHE A 191 5.94 -26.96 -12.44
N GLN A 192 6.01 -26.16 -11.37
CA GLN A 192 4.85 -25.43 -10.85
C GLN A 192 4.89 -23.99 -11.35
N LEU A 193 3.72 -23.40 -11.66
CA LEU A 193 3.61 -22.04 -12.17
C LEU A 193 3.36 -21.01 -11.06
N ILE A 194 2.38 -21.30 -10.20
CA ILE A 194 1.96 -20.43 -9.11
C ILE A 194 1.71 -21.28 -7.86
N GLY A 195 1.89 -20.67 -6.70
CA GLY A 195 1.53 -21.25 -5.41
C GLY A 195 0.84 -20.24 -4.53
N LEU A 196 0.51 -20.65 -3.32
CA LEU A 196 -0.05 -19.79 -2.28
C LEU A 196 0.96 -19.61 -1.15
N TYR A 197 0.99 -18.41 -0.57
CA TYR A 197 1.60 -18.23 0.74
C TYR A 197 0.72 -18.91 1.79
N ARG A 198 1.18 -20.06 2.29
CA ARG A 198 0.53 -20.81 3.37
C ARG A 198 1.51 -21.67 4.14
N ASN A 199 1.27 -21.84 5.43
CA ASN A 199 1.88 -22.88 6.25
C ASN A 199 1.02 -24.15 6.12
N LYS A 200 1.48 -25.09 5.29
CA LYS A 200 0.73 -26.33 5.00
C LYS A 200 0.41 -27.12 6.27
N ALA A 201 1.36 -27.26 7.20
CA ALA A 201 1.13 -28.00 8.43
C ALA A 201 0.09 -27.34 9.36
N ALA A 202 0.03 -26.01 9.40
CA ALA A 202 -0.99 -25.29 10.15
C ALA A 202 -2.38 -25.47 9.52
N VAL A 203 -2.47 -25.40 8.19
CA VAL A 203 -3.72 -25.63 7.45
C VAL A 203 -4.20 -27.08 7.63
N ASP A 204 -3.31 -28.07 7.49
CA ASP A 204 -3.65 -29.49 7.60
C ASP A 204 -4.16 -29.85 9.02
N ARG A 205 -3.76 -29.09 10.06
CA ARG A 205 -4.24 -29.26 11.44
C ARG A 205 -5.61 -28.63 11.71
N SER A 206 -5.99 -27.60 10.97
CA SER A 206 -7.21 -26.82 11.21
C SER A 206 -7.79 -26.27 9.89
N PRO A 207 -8.26 -27.16 8.99
CA PRO A 207 -8.69 -26.74 7.65
C PRO A 207 -9.97 -25.89 7.68
N GLU A 208 -10.90 -26.15 8.59
CA GLU A 208 -12.14 -25.36 8.74
C GLU A 208 -11.83 -23.93 9.19
N ASP A 209 -10.90 -23.75 10.14
CA ASP A 209 -10.47 -22.44 10.61
C ASP A 209 -9.75 -21.66 9.50
N TYR A 210 -8.88 -22.33 8.74
CA TYR A 210 -8.23 -21.72 7.58
C TYR A 210 -9.27 -21.22 6.56
N ASN A 211 -10.25 -22.06 6.20
CA ASN A 211 -11.31 -21.69 5.28
C ASN A 211 -12.16 -20.52 5.82
N SER A 212 -12.49 -20.54 7.11
CA SER A 212 -13.22 -19.45 7.79
C SER A 212 -12.45 -18.12 7.73
N VAL A 213 -11.13 -18.16 7.93
CA VAL A 213 -10.28 -16.97 7.81
C VAL A 213 -10.18 -16.52 6.35
N MET A 214 -9.89 -17.41 5.40
CA MET A 214 -9.69 -17.05 4.00
C MET A 214 -10.98 -16.62 3.29
N ASN A 215 -12.15 -17.06 3.75
CA ASN A 215 -13.44 -16.53 3.27
C ASN A 215 -13.60 -15.01 3.51
N LYS A 216 -12.85 -14.44 4.46
CA LYS A 216 -12.80 -12.99 4.72
C LYS A 216 -11.91 -12.24 3.72
N SER A 217 -11.05 -12.94 2.97
CA SER A 217 -10.09 -12.31 2.05
C SER A 217 -10.78 -11.52 0.94
N LYS A 218 -11.95 -11.97 0.46
CA LYS A 218 -12.71 -11.25 -0.58
C LYS A 218 -13.10 -9.84 -0.16
N ARG A 219 -13.60 -9.67 1.06
CA ARG A 219 -13.96 -8.35 1.60
C ARG A 219 -12.72 -7.51 1.87
N ALA A 220 -11.65 -8.12 2.39
CA ALA A 220 -10.38 -7.42 2.60
C ALA A 220 -9.76 -6.92 1.29
N SER A 221 -9.74 -7.78 0.25
CA SER A 221 -9.30 -7.46 -1.12
C SER A 221 -10.09 -6.29 -1.68
N SER A 222 -11.43 -6.38 -1.65
CA SER A 222 -12.29 -5.33 -2.18
C SER A 222 -12.10 -4.00 -1.44
N PHE A 223 -11.96 -4.01 -0.11
CA PHE A 223 -11.69 -2.79 0.65
C PHE A 223 -10.35 -2.14 0.28
N LEU A 224 -9.27 -2.94 0.21
CA LEU A 224 -7.94 -2.45 -0.19
C LEU A 224 -7.94 -1.90 -1.62
N GLY A 225 -8.55 -2.62 -2.56
CA GLY A 225 -8.66 -2.15 -3.94
C GLY A 225 -9.53 -0.91 -4.09
N GLN A 226 -10.60 -0.76 -3.31
CA GLN A 226 -11.35 0.51 -3.24
C GLN A 226 -10.47 1.65 -2.72
N CYS A 227 -9.64 1.40 -1.70
CA CYS A 227 -8.71 2.41 -1.20
C CYS A 227 -7.68 2.81 -2.27
N PHE A 228 -7.09 1.82 -2.95
CA PHE A 228 -6.12 2.07 -4.01
C PHE A 228 -6.76 2.81 -5.19
N ARG A 229 -7.89 2.34 -5.72
CA ARG A 229 -8.60 2.99 -6.83
C ARG A 229 -9.00 4.43 -6.51
N ARG A 230 -9.44 4.72 -5.28
CA ARG A 230 -9.79 6.10 -4.86
C ARG A 230 -8.57 7.00 -4.77
N LEU A 231 -7.41 6.45 -4.41
CA LEU A 231 -6.18 7.23 -4.26
C LEU A 231 -5.48 7.46 -5.60
N ALA A 232 -5.44 6.44 -6.46
CA ALA A 232 -4.80 6.47 -7.77
C ALA A 232 -5.48 5.48 -8.74
N ASN A 233 -6.60 5.89 -9.33
CA ASN A 233 -7.41 5.05 -10.22
C ASN A 233 -6.64 4.54 -11.45
N VAL A 234 -5.74 5.34 -12.02
CA VAL A 234 -4.93 4.95 -13.19
C VAL A 234 -3.98 3.82 -12.81
N ALA A 235 -3.18 4.01 -11.75
CA ALA A 235 -2.29 2.97 -11.25
C ALA A 235 -3.04 1.69 -10.83
N PHE A 236 -4.22 1.83 -10.22
CA PHE A 236 -5.10 0.70 -9.92
C PHE A 236 -5.53 -0.04 -11.20
N ALA A 237 -5.98 0.70 -12.22
CA ALA A 237 -6.43 0.13 -13.48
C ALA A 237 -5.29 -0.58 -14.21
N ASP A 238 -4.09 0.02 -14.23
CA ASP A 238 -2.89 -0.59 -14.83
C ASP A 238 -2.54 -1.92 -14.14
N ASN A 239 -2.56 -1.97 -12.80
CA ASN A 239 -2.31 -3.21 -12.06
C ASN A 239 -3.40 -4.27 -12.33
N GLN A 240 -4.67 -3.86 -12.38
CA GLN A 240 -5.78 -4.74 -12.70
C GLN A 240 -5.68 -5.27 -14.14
N ASP A 241 -5.26 -4.44 -15.10
CA ASP A 241 -5.06 -4.84 -16.49
C ASP A 241 -3.90 -5.83 -16.64
N VAL A 242 -2.79 -5.62 -15.92
CA VAL A 242 -1.70 -6.61 -15.87
C VAL A 242 -2.20 -7.94 -15.32
N MET A 243 -2.99 -7.94 -14.25
CA MET A 243 -3.56 -9.17 -13.71
C MET A 243 -4.48 -9.87 -14.70
N ASN A 244 -5.40 -9.14 -15.33
CA ASN A 244 -6.35 -9.67 -16.31
C ASN A 244 -5.62 -10.24 -17.53
N GLN A 245 -4.64 -9.51 -18.08
CA GLN A 245 -3.86 -9.95 -19.24
C GLN A 245 -3.08 -11.24 -18.97
N ASN A 246 -2.65 -11.44 -17.73
CA ASN A 246 -1.85 -12.60 -17.34
C ASN A 246 -2.67 -13.69 -16.62
N SER A 247 -4.00 -13.55 -16.53
CA SER A 247 -4.88 -14.47 -15.80
C SER A 247 -4.40 -14.73 -14.36
N VAL A 248 -3.95 -13.66 -13.70
CA VAL A 248 -3.44 -13.73 -12.33
C VAL A 248 -4.62 -13.54 -11.36
N PRO A 249 -4.86 -14.51 -10.46
CA PRO A 249 -5.92 -14.41 -9.46
C PRO A 249 -5.63 -13.34 -8.41
N SER A 250 -6.68 -12.80 -7.80
CA SER A 250 -6.55 -11.87 -6.68
C SER A 250 -6.42 -12.58 -5.34
N ILE A 251 -5.98 -11.86 -4.32
CA ILE A 251 -6.08 -12.32 -2.92
C ILE A 251 -7.53 -12.62 -2.49
N GLY A 252 -8.52 -11.98 -3.11
CA GLY A 252 -9.95 -12.25 -2.90
C GLY A 252 -10.44 -13.56 -3.51
N GLN A 253 -9.58 -14.27 -4.24
CA GLN A 253 -9.83 -15.57 -4.86
C GLN A 253 -8.79 -16.56 -4.31
N PRO A 254 -8.97 -17.08 -3.08
CA PRO A 254 -7.93 -17.83 -2.39
C PRO A 254 -7.70 -19.26 -2.94
N ASP A 255 -8.56 -19.74 -3.85
CA ASP A 255 -8.57 -21.12 -4.34
C ASP A 255 -8.50 -21.22 -5.87
N PHE A 256 -8.03 -22.38 -6.33
CA PHE A 256 -7.99 -22.72 -7.76
C PHE A 256 -9.40 -22.96 -8.32
N GLY A 257 -9.58 -22.70 -9.61
CA GLY A 257 -10.86 -22.91 -10.31
C GLY A 257 -11.90 -21.83 -10.06
N MET A 258 -11.60 -20.83 -9.22
CA MET A 258 -12.44 -19.65 -9.10
C MET A 258 -12.43 -18.84 -10.41
N PRO A 259 -13.60 -18.36 -10.89
CA PRO A 259 -13.67 -17.57 -12.12
C PRO A 259 -12.81 -16.31 -12.02
N LEU A 260 -11.88 -16.15 -12.96
CA LEU A 260 -11.03 -14.96 -13.07
C LEU A 260 -11.75 -13.85 -13.86
N GLY A 261 -11.43 -12.60 -13.54
CA GLY A 261 -11.87 -11.42 -14.28
C GLY A 261 -13.08 -10.67 -13.68
N LYS A 262 -13.12 -9.36 -13.99
CA LYS A 262 -14.18 -8.36 -13.69
C LYS A 262 -14.64 -8.21 -12.23
N VAL A 263 -13.85 -8.66 -11.26
CA VAL A 263 -14.05 -8.18 -9.88
C VAL A 263 -13.55 -6.74 -9.82
N LYS A 264 -14.50 -5.80 -9.73
CA LYS A 264 -14.28 -4.35 -9.88
C LYS A 264 -13.15 -3.79 -9.01
N ASP A 265 -12.92 -4.41 -7.85
CA ASP A 265 -12.00 -3.92 -6.83
C ASP A 265 -10.75 -4.81 -6.67
N ASP A 266 -10.51 -5.80 -7.53
CA ASP A 266 -9.31 -6.64 -7.42
C ASP A 266 -8.15 -6.07 -8.23
N CYS A 267 -6.98 -5.92 -7.59
CA CYS A 267 -5.79 -5.32 -8.21
C CYS A 267 -4.46 -5.85 -7.66
N ALA A 268 -4.47 -6.88 -6.82
CA ALA A 268 -3.25 -7.50 -6.32
C ALA A 268 -3.42 -9.02 -6.12
N PRO A 269 -2.42 -9.83 -6.55
CA PRO A 269 -2.41 -11.27 -6.30
C PRO A 269 -2.07 -11.65 -4.87
N ASN A 270 -1.28 -10.82 -4.20
CA ASN A 270 -0.83 -11.04 -2.84
C ASN A 270 -0.86 -9.75 -2.03
N LEU A 271 -0.74 -9.92 -0.73
CA LEU A 271 -0.60 -8.86 0.23
C LEU A 271 0.48 -9.23 1.22
N THR A 272 1.42 -8.31 1.40
CA THR A 272 2.42 -8.36 2.46
C THR A 272 1.97 -7.46 3.59
N PHE A 273 2.14 -7.91 4.83
CA PHE A 273 1.82 -7.15 6.02
C PHE A 273 2.87 -7.34 7.10
N THR A 274 3.10 -6.29 7.88
CA THR A 274 4.26 -6.20 8.77
C THR A 274 3.85 -5.81 10.18
N SER A 275 4.68 -6.18 11.16
CA SER A 275 4.42 -5.92 12.58
C SER A 275 5.71 -5.96 13.41
N ASP A 276 5.59 -5.69 14.71
CA ASP A 276 6.68 -5.79 15.68
C ASP A 276 7.90 -4.92 15.33
N GLY A 277 7.68 -3.71 14.82
CA GLY A 277 8.75 -2.76 14.51
C GLY A 277 9.51 -3.09 13.22
N PHE A 278 8.82 -3.60 12.21
CA PHE A 278 9.42 -3.97 10.93
C PHE A 278 10.17 -2.83 10.26
N PHE A 279 11.37 -3.14 9.77
CA PHE A 279 12.13 -2.33 8.82
C PHE A 279 13.03 -3.24 7.97
N ASN A 280 13.40 -2.79 6.78
CA ASN A 280 14.13 -3.56 5.79
C ASN A 280 15.12 -2.65 5.01
N PRO A 281 16.04 -3.25 4.22
CA PRO A 281 16.93 -2.47 3.37
C PRO A 281 16.14 -1.53 2.44
N PRO A 282 16.65 -0.32 2.15
CA PRO A 282 16.14 0.48 1.04
C PRO A 282 16.29 -0.31 -0.28
N HIS A 283 15.22 -0.40 -1.06
CA HIS A 283 15.21 -1.15 -2.31
C HIS A 283 14.15 -0.58 -3.26
N CYS A 284 14.21 -1.01 -4.52
CA CYS A 284 13.18 -0.79 -5.53
C CYS A 284 12.75 -2.14 -6.09
N ASP A 285 11.48 -2.27 -6.45
CA ASP A 285 10.90 -3.48 -7.01
C ASP A 285 11.07 -3.50 -8.54
N THR A 286 12.32 -3.48 -9.03
CA THR A 286 12.63 -3.28 -10.46
C THR A 286 12.09 -4.40 -11.36
N ASP A 287 11.92 -5.59 -10.80
CA ASP A 287 11.46 -6.79 -11.50
C ASP A 287 9.93 -6.91 -11.55
N ASP A 288 9.20 -6.06 -10.81
CA ASP A 288 7.74 -6.09 -10.82
C ASP A 288 7.19 -5.58 -12.16
N LEU A 289 6.08 -6.19 -12.59
CA LEU A 289 5.35 -5.74 -13.78
C LEU A 289 4.60 -4.42 -13.52
N SER A 290 4.06 -4.27 -12.31
CA SER A 290 3.39 -3.06 -11.87
C SER A 290 4.39 -1.94 -11.60
N GLU A 291 4.11 -0.75 -12.12
CA GLU A 291 4.94 0.43 -11.86
C GLU A 291 4.74 0.99 -10.43
N PHE A 292 3.51 0.89 -9.92
CA PHE A 292 3.12 1.46 -8.64
C PHE A 292 2.73 0.38 -7.64
N ALA A 293 3.11 0.60 -6.39
CA ALA A 293 2.65 -0.17 -5.24
C ALA A 293 1.70 0.67 -4.38
N PHE A 294 0.82 -0.03 -3.65
CA PHE A 294 -0.09 0.56 -2.68
C PHE A 294 0.24 0.08 -1.27
N GLY A 295 0.24 1.01 -0.31
CA GLY A 295 0.52 0.75 1.08
C GLY A 295 -0.53 1.38 1.98
N LEU A 296 -0.89 0.69 3.06
CA LEU A 296 -1.75 1.19 4.13
C LEU A 296 -1.04 0.99 5.47
N PHE A 297 -0.84 2.07 6.21
CA PHE A 297 -0.23 2.05 7.54
C PHE A 297 -1.24 2.53 8.57
N THR A 298 -1.35 1.79 9.68
CA THR A 298 -2.22 2.18 10.79
C THR A 298 -1.65 1.61 12.09
N PRO A 299 -1.70 2.34 13.20
CA PRO A 299 -1.40 1.76 14.50
C PRO A 299 -2.50 0.78 14.92
N VAL A 300 -2.11 -0.27 15.62
CA VAL A 300 -3.01 -1.31 16.12
C VAL A 300 -2.60 -1.74 17.53
N ASN A 301 -3.54 -2.27 18.29
CA ASN A 301 -3.25 -2.93 19.56
C ASN A 301 -2.34 -4.14 19.33
N LYS A 302 -1.25 -4.25 20.11
CA LYS A 302 -0.22 -5.27 19.87
C LYS A 302 -0.75 -6.70 20.05
N ALA A 303 -1.71 -6.91 20.94
CA ALA A 303 -2.21 -8.22 21.31
C ALA A 303 -3.13 -8.86 20.26
N ASP A 304 -4.00 -8.07 19.63
CA ASP A 304 -5.09 -8.56 18.79
C ASP A 304 -5.22 -7.83 17.44
N TRP A 305 -4.42 -6.80 17.23
CA TRP A 305 -4.45 -5.88 16.09
C TRP A 305 -5.78 -5.14 15.89
N SER A 306 -6.56 -4.97 16.95
CA SER A 306 -7.71 -4.07 16.90
C SER A 306 -7.25 -2.63 16.70
N VAL A 307 -8.04 -1.85 15.96
CA VAL A 307 -7.79 -0.42 15.79
C VAL A 307 -8.08 0.28 17.12
N PRO A 308 -7.22 1.21 17.58
CA PRO A 308 -7.41 1.90 18.84
C PRO A 308 -8.76 2.61 18.90
N ASN A 309 -9.45 2.47 20.02
CA ASN A 309 -10.65 3.24 20.34
C ASN A 309 -10.29 4.65 20.86
N THR A 310 -9.04 4.89 21.23
CA THR A 310 -8.54 6.18 21.71
C THR A 310 -8.02 7.04 20.56
N HIS A 311 -8.49 8.27 20.46
CA HIS A 311 -8.03 9.24 19.44
C HIS A 311 -6.60 9.76 19.66
N ARG A 312 -5.96 9.43 20.79
CA ARG A 312 -4.55 9.71 21.05
C ARG A 312 -3.84 8.44 21.49
N LEU A 313 -2.95 7.96 20.64
CA LEU A 313 -1.94 7.00 21.05
C LEU A 313 -0.65 7.74 21.41
N PRO A 314 0.17 7.17 22.31
CA PRO A 314 1.52 7.68 22.55
C PRO A 314 2.30 7.75 21.23
N GLU A 315 3.08 8.81 21.07
CA GLU A 315 3.97 8.91 19.93
C GLU A 315 5.03 7.80 19.97
N SER A 316 5.49 7.38 18.80
CA SER A 316 6.56 6.39 18.65
C SER A 316 7.63 6.97 17.73
N PRO A 317 8.58 7.77 18.26
CA PRO A 317 9.60 8.43 17.48
C PRO A 317 10.40 7.46 16.60
N GLY A 318 10.87 7.95 15.45
CA GLY A 318 11.71 7.18 14.53
C GLY A 318 10.96 6.27 13.55
N ARG A 319 9.63 6.19 13.63
CA ARG A 319 8.81 5.48 12.63
C ARG A 319 8.53 6.37 11.43
N ALA A 320 9.08 6.01 10.27
CA ALA A 320 8.87 6.73 9.03
C ALA A 320 8.89 5.79 7.82
N PHE A 321 8.20 6.19 6.75
CA PHE A 321 8.36 5.62 5.41
C PHE A 321 9.01 6.68 4.53
N VAL A 322 10.21 6.44 4.00
CA VAL A 322 11.03 7.51 3.38
C VAL A 322 11.40 7.20 1.94
N PHE A 323 11.47 8.25 1.13
CA PHE A 323 12.07 8.28 -0.20
C PHE A 323 13.43 8.97 -0.10
N PRO A 324 14.53 8.22 0.10
CA PRO A 324 15.79 8.79 0.55
C PRO A 324 16.36 9.81 -0.42
N ASP A 325 16.35 9.47 -1.70
CA ASP A 325 16.87 10.29 -2.80
C ASP A 325 16.14 11.63 -2.96
N TYR A 326 14.95 11.75 -2.37
CA TYR A 326 14.12 12.97 -2.41
C TYR A 326 14.03 13.70 -1.06
N ARG A 327 14.70 13.20 -0.01
CA ARG A 327 14.73 13.77 1.35
C ARG A 327 13.31 14.08 1.86
N CYS A 328 12.42 13.10 1.73
CA CYS A 328 11.04 13.21 2.19
C CYS A 328 10.42 11.85 2.49
N GLY A 329 9.23 11.88 3.09
CA GLY A 329 8.54 10.66 3.46
C GLY A 329 7.27 10.94 4.25
N ILE A 330 6.78 9.89 4.89
CA ILE A 330 5.63 9.89 5.80
C ILE A 330 6.18 9.78 7.22
N ASP A 331 5.74 10.66 8.10
CA ASP A 331 5.95 10.52 9.53
C ASP A 331 4.85 9.61 10.11
N LEU A 332 5.25 8.45 10.61
CA LEU A 332 4.35 7.46 11.20
C LEU A 332 4.40 7.51 12.74
N SER A 333 5.16 8.43 13.34
CA SER A 333 5.39 8.48 14.78
C SER A 333 4.16 8.94 15.57
N LYS A 334 3.28 9.76 14.96
CA LYS A 334 2.12 10.35 15.65
C LYS A 334 1.01 9.36 16.02
N ASN A 335 0.98 8.18 15.40
CA ASN A 335 0.01 7.12 15.69
C ASN A 335 -1.47 7.56 15.77
N ASN A 336 -1.88 8.56 14.99
CA ASN A 336 -3.20 9.19 15.10
C ASN A 336 -4.05 9.09 13.82
N ALA A 337 -3.58 8.36 12.82
CA ALA A 337 -4.21 8.29 11.51
C ALA A 337 -3.99 6.92 10.83
N VAL A 338 -4.82 6.68 9.81
CA VAL A 338 -4.51 5.74 8.74
C VAL A 338 -3.83 6.51 7.63
N PHE A 339 -2.69 5.98 7.17
CA PHE A 339 -1.94 6.52 6.04
C PHE A 339 -2.13 5.58 4.85
N LYS A 340 -2.48 6.14 3.71
CA LYS A 340 -2.50 5.42 2.42
C LYS A 340 -1.47 6.05 1.52
N VAL A 341 -0.68 5.24 0.83
CA VAL A 341 0.32 5.72 -0.11
C VAL A 341 0.27 4.88 -1.38
N VAL A 342 0.40 5.55 -2.51
CA VAL A 342 0.75 4.94 -3.79
C VAL A 342 2.07 5.54 -4.20
N TRP A 343 3.08 4.71 -4.48
CA TRP A 343 4.40 5.20 -4.91
C TRP A 343 4.93 4.37 -6.08
N ARG A 344 5.87 4.96 -6.82
CA ARG A 344 6.49 4.36 -8.00
C ARG A 344 7.57 3.35 -7.58
N ALA A 345 7.15 2.21 -7.03
CA ALA A 345 8.01 1.22 -6.36
C ALA A 345 9.20 0.71 -7.19
N LYS A 346 9.10 0.77 -8.53
CA LYS A 346 10.21 0.42 -9.43
C LYS A 346 11.38 1.39 -9.40
N GLU A 347 11.18 2.60 -8.88
CA GLU A 347 12.14 3.70 -8.99
C GLU A 347 12.55 4.33 -7.65
N VAL A 348 11.72 4.26 -6.60
CA VAL A 348 11.87 5.09 -5.38
C VAL A 348 11.63 4.37 -4.07
#